data_AF-A0A5S9M073-F1
#
_entry.id   AF-A0A5S9M073-F1
#
_cell.length_a   1.000
_cell.length_b   1.000
_cell.length_c   1.000
_cell.angle_alpha   90.00
_cell.angle_beta   90.00
_cell.angle_gamma   90.00
#
_symmetry.space_group_name_H-M   'P 1'
#
loop_
_entity.id
_entity.type
_entity.pdbx_description
1 polymer ?
#
loop_
_entity_poly.entity_id
_entity_poly.type
_entity_poly.pdbx_seq_one_letter_code
_entity_poly.pdbx_strand_id
1 'polypeptide(L)'
;MFDQIEGIIISSVVPPMMFALERMCEKYFHITPQIVGPGMKTGLNIMCDNPKEVGADRIVNAVAAIHLWGAPLIVVDFGTATTYCYINEQKKQYMGGAIAPGITISTEALYTRAAKLPRIEIVRPDHIVGKKTPSVRCNPASFMDMLAKSRE
;
A
#
# COMPACT_ATOMS: atom_id res chain seq x y z
N MET A 1 23.75 23.78 -1.40
CA MET A 1 23.80 22.32 -1.07
C MET A 1 22.46 21.63 -1.33
N PHE A 2 21.59 22.17 -2.20
CA PHE A 2 20.45 21.44 -2.77
C PHE A 2 20.37 21.65 -4.30
N ASP A 3 21.42 22.22 -4.89
CA ASP A 3 21.43 22.77 -6.23
C ASP A 3 21.39 21.71 -7.34
N GLN A 4 21.41 20.43 -6.97
CA GLN A 4 21.28 19.27 -7.87
C GLN A 4 19.84 18.73 -7.93
N ILE A 5 18.92 19.21 -7.08
CA ILE A 5 17.53 18.76 -7.08
C ILE A 5 16.74 19.68 -8.00
N GLU A 6 16.26 19.15 -9.11
CA GLU A 6 15.56 19.92 -10.16
C GLU A 6 14.03 19.75 -10.11
N GLY A 7 13.53 18.77 -9.38
CA GLY A 7 12.10 18.47 -9.32
C GLY A 7 11.71 17.69 -8.07
N ILE A 8 10.46 17.90 -7.64
CA ILE A 8 9.88 17.22 -6.48
C ILE A 8 8.46 16.76 -6.85
N ILE A 9 8.15 15.51 -6.51
CA ILE A 9 6.80 14.94 -6.60
C ILE A 9 6.44 14.32 -5.24
N ILE A 10 5.21 14.54 -4.78
CA ILE A 10 4.72 14.07 -3.49
C ILE A 10 3.49 13.18 -3.69
N SER A 11 3.54 11.96 -3.15
CA SER A 11 2.38 11.09 -2.99
C SER A 11 2.05 10.96 -1.51
N SER A 12 0.81 11.30 -1.13
CA SER A 12 0.38 11.28 0.27
C SER A 12 -1.12 11.00 0.38
N VAL A 13 -1.49 10.27 1.43
CA VAL A 13 -2.88 10.03 1.85
C VAL A 13 -3.21 10.74 3.17
N VAL A 14 -2.34 11.66 3.63
CA VAL A 14 -2.46 12.38 4.91
C VAL A 14 -2.60 13.90 4.65
N PRO A 15 -3.83 14.43 4.44
CA PRO A 15 -4.04 15.83 4.08
C PRO A 15 -3.43 16.86 5.04
N PRO A 16 -3.46 16.69 6.38
CA PRO A 16 -2.90 17.69 7.30
C PRO A 16 -1.41 17.97 7.12
N MET A 17 -0.64 17.06 6.50
CA MET A 17 0.79 17.23 6.29
C MET A 17 1.14 18.00 5.01
N MET A 18 0.19 18.11 4.06
CA MET A 18 0.47 18.61 2.71
C MET A 18 0.98 20.05 2.72
N PHE A 19 0.32 20.93 3.48
CA PHE A 19 0.74 22.33 3.60
C PHE A 19 2.17 22.47 4.12
N ALA A 20 2.55 21.66 5.12
CA ALA A 20 3.90 21.71 5.68
C ALA A 20 4.95 21.21 4.67
N LEU A 21 4.64 20.14 3.93
CA LEU A 21 5.54 19.59 2.92
C LEU A 21 5.72 20.53 1.71
N GLU A 22 4.63 21.09 1.20
CA GLU A 22 4.67 22.06 0.09
C GLU A 22 5.51 23.29 0.45
N ARG A 23 5.27 23.88 1.63
CA ARG A 23 6.06 25.03 2.09
C ARG A 23 7.53 24.70 2.31
N MET A 24 7.83 23.47 2.73
CA MET A 24 9.20 23.01 2.88
C MET A 24 9.90 22.93 1.51
N CYS A 25 9.23 22.38 0.49
CA CYS A 25 9.73 22.35 -0.88
C CYS A 25 10.01 23.76 -1.43
N GLU A 26 9.07 24.69 -1.28
CA GLU A 26 9.23 26.06 -1.76
C GLU A 26 10.33 26.82 -1.00
N LYS A 27 10.40 26.66 0.33
CA LYS A 27 11.33 27.41 1.18
C LYS A 27 12.78 26.98 1.02
N TYR A 28 13.04 25.67 0.95
CA TYR A 28 14.40 25.13 1.00
C TYR A 28 14.93 24.70 -0.36
N PHE A 29 14.05 24.30 -1.27
CA PHE A 29 14.43 23.81 -2.60
C PHE A 29 14.02 24.77 -3.72
N HIS A 30 13.24 25.82 -3.41
CA HIS A 30 12.72 26.77 -4.40
C HIS A 30 11.96 26.10 -5.55
N ILE A 31 11.33 24.96 -5.27
CA ILE A 31 10.59 24.14 -6.23
C ILE A 31 9.16 23.95 -5.73
N THR A 32 8.19 24.22 -6.60
CA THR A 32 6.79 23.85 -6.37
C THR A 32 6.63 22.35 -6.68
N PRO A 33 6.28 21.53 -5.68
CA PRO A 33 6.18 20.09 -5.89
C PRO A 33 4.94 19.72 -6.71
N GLN A 34 5.06 18.70 -7.55
CA GLN A 34 3.90 18.05 -8.17
C GLN A 34 3.22 17.15 -7.13
N ILE A 35 1.90 17.27 -6.98
CA ILE A 35 1.14 16.44 -6.04
C ILE A 35 0.43 15.34 -6.81
N VAL A 36 0.68 14.09 -6.43
CA VAL A 36 -0.06 12.94 -6.96
C VAL A 36 -1.49 13.00 -6.45
N GLY A 37 -2.45 13.15 -7.36
CA GLY A 37 -3.86 13.21 -7.03
C GLY A 37 -4.77 13.51 -8.22
N PRO A 38 -6.04 13.83 -7.97
CA PRO A 38 -7.01 14.14 -9.01
C PRO A 38 -6.52 15.26 -9.95
N GLY A 39 -6.63 15.04 -11.27
CA GLY A 39 -6.22 16.00 -12.28
C GLY A 39 -4.77 15.83 -12.78
N MET A 40 -3.93 15.06 -12.07
CA MET A 40 -2.62 14.68 -12.59
C MET A 40 -2.77 13.69 -13.74
N LYS A 41 -2.04 13.90 -14.84
CA LYS A 41 -2.01 12.97 -15.99
C LYS A 41 -1.18 11.73 -15.65
N THR A 42 -1.79 10.77 -14.96
CA THR A 42 -1.16 9.50 -14.58
C THR A 42 -1.10 8.48 -15.73
N GLY A 43 -1.91 8.68 -16.78
CA GLY A 43 -2.12 7.68 -17.83
C GLY A 43 -2.94 6.47 -17.38
N LEU A 44 -3.37 6.43 -16.11
CA LEU A 44 -4.18 5.37 -15.53
C LEU A 44 -5.66 5.68 -15.69
N ASN A 45 -6.41 4.79 -16.35
CA ASN A 45 -7.86 4.92 -16.44
C ASN A 45 -8.53 4.26 -15.22
N ILE A 46 -9.14 5.05 -14.34
CA ILE A 46 -9.74 4.60 -13.09
C ILE A 46 -11.26 4.43 -13.29
N MET A 47 -11.74 3.20 -13.18
CA MET A 47 -13.14 2.81 -13.44
C MET A 47 -13.98 2.69 -12.15
N CYS A 48 -13.49 3.24 -11.04
CA CYS A 48 -14.23 3.27 -9.77
C CYS A 48 -15.35 4.31 -9.81
N ASP A 49 -16.41 4.09 -9.02
CA ASP A 49 -17.54 5.02 -8.91
C ASP A 49 -17.11 6.43 -8.51
N ASN A 50 -16.14 6.55 -7.59
CA ASN A 50 -15.52 7.81 -7.22
C ASN A 50 -13.99 7.77 -7.39
N PRO A 51 -13.46 8.14 -8.57
CA PRO A 51 -12.02 8.11 -8.84
C PRO A 51 -11.18 8.99 -7.90
N LYS A 52 -11.80 10.03 -7.30
CA LYS A 52 -11.11 10.95 -6.39
C LYS A 52 -10.81 10.35 -5.01
N GLU A 53 -11.48 9.27 -4.64
CA GLU A 53 -11.27 8.58 -3.36
C GLU A 53 -10.13 7.56 -3.43
N VAL A 54 -9.60 7.29 -4.63
CA VAL A 54 -8.45 6.41 -4.77
C VAL A 54 -7.22 7.14 -4.21
N GLY A 55 -6.62 6.54 -3.18
CA GLY A 55 -5.40 7.04 -2.55
C GLY A 55 -4.25 7.20 -3.54
N ALA A 56 -3.45 8.25 -3.33
CA ALA A 56 -2.29 8.56 -4.17
C ALA A 56 -1.26 7.40 -4.21
N ASP A 57 -1.11 6.67 -3.12
CA ASP A 57 -0.30 5.45 -3.01
C ASP A 57 -0.77 4.36 -3.99
N ARG A 58 -2.06 4.06 -4.02
CA ARG A 58 -2.66 3.06 -4.91
C ARG A 58 -2.52 3.45 -6.39
N ILE A 59 -2.61 4.74 -6.70
CA ILE A 59 -2.38 5.26 -8.06
C ILE A 59 -0.93 5.02 -8.49
N VAL A 60 0.05 5.40 -7.67
CA VAL A 60 1.47 5.22 -7.98
C VAL A 60 1.81 3.73 -8.13
N ASN A 61 1.32 2.90 -7.21
CA ASN A 61 1.51 1.46 -7.26
C ASN A 61 0.96 0.84 -8.55
N ALA A 62 -0.25 1.23 -8.98
CA ALA A 62 -0.84 0.75 -10.22
C ALA A 62 -0.05 1.18 -11.46
N VAL A 63 0.36 2.46 -11.53
CA VAL A 63 1.17 2.97 -12.65
C VAL A 63 2.51 2.23 -12.73
N ALA A 64 3.20 2.06 -11.61
CA ALA A 64 4.47 1.34 -11.55
C ALA A 64 4.30 -0.14 -11.92
N ALA A 65 3.29 -0.82 -11.38
CA ALA A 65 3.03 -2.23 -11.68
C ALA A 65 2.72 -2.46 -13.16
N ILE A 66 1.90 -1.59 -13.77
CA ILE A 66 1.60 -1.64 -15.20
C ILE A 66 2.86 -1.45 -16.04
N HIS A 67 3.73 -0.51 -15.65
CA HIS A 67 4.96 -0.23 -16.37
C HIS A 67 5.94 -1.40 -16.33
N LEU A 68 6.12 -2.02 -15.16
CA LEU A 68 7.07 -3.09 -14.93
C LEU A 68 6.58 -4.46 -15.43
N TRP A 69 5.28 -4.74 -15.28
CA TRP A 69 4.73 -6.10 -15.43
C TRP A 69 3.56 -6.21 -16.42
N GLY A 70 3.02 -5.10 -16.92
CA GLY A 70 1.87 -5.10 -17.83
C GLY A 70 0.54 -5.30 -17.10
N ALA A 71 -0.44 -5.93 -17.75
CA ALA A 71 -1.75 -6.25 -17.19
C ALA A 71 -2.31 -7.51 -17.92
N PRO A 72 -3.24 -8.27 -17.33
CA PRO A 72 -3.93 -8.04 -16.05
C PRO A 72 -3.04 -8.34 -14.84
N LEU A 73 -3.26 -7.64 -13.73
CA LEU A 73 -2.57 -7.92 -12.47
C LEU A 73 -3.36 -7.49 -11.24
N ILE A 74 -2.99 -8.06 -10.10
CA ILE A 74 -3.40 -7.58 -8.78
C ILE A 74 -2.16 -7.07 -8.07
N VAL A 75 -2.20 -5.82 -7.61
CA VAL A 75 -1.18 -5.27 -6.72
C VAL A 75 -1.64 -5.48 -5.28
N VAL A 76 -0.78 -6.09 -4.46
CA VAL A 76 -1.00 -6.25 -3.02
C VAL A 76 0.03 -5.42 -2.28
N ASP A 77 -0.42 -4.45 -1.49
CA ASP A 77 0.44 -3.59 -0.68
C ASP A 77 0.21 -3.87 0.80
N PHE A 78 1.29 -4.18 1.54
CA PHE A 78 1.27 -4.50 2.96
C PHE A 78 1.76 -3.31 3.78
N GLY A 79 0.90 -2.32 3.97
CA GLY A 79 1.17 -1.15 4.80
C GLY A 79 0.39 -1.19 6.12
N THR A 80 0.02 0.00 6.61
CA THR A 80 -0.91 0.18 7.73
C THR A 80 -2.22 -0.60 7.52
N ALA A 81 -2.71 -0.58 6.27
CA ALA A 81 -3.73 -1.49 5.77
C ALA A 81 -3.11 -2.37 4.68
N THR A 82 -3.67 -3.57 4.50
CA THR A 82 -3.35 -4.41 3.34
C THR A 82 -4.31 -4.03 2.22
N THR A 83 -3.80 -3.52 1.10
CA THR A 83 -4.63 -3.15 -0.05
C THR A 83 -4.45 -4.14 -1.19
N TYR A 84 -5.55 -4.38 -1.92
CA TYR A 84 -5.59 -5.19 -3.12
C TYR A 84 -6.13 -4.30 -4.22
N CYS A 85 -5.40 -4.14 -5.31
CA CYS A 85 -5.79 -3.30 -6.45
C CYS A 85 -5.81 -4.15 -7.71
N TYR A 86 -6.96 -4.26 -8.36
CA TYR A 86 -7.12 -5.01 -9.60
C TYR A 86 -6.97 -4.08 -10.81
N ILE A 87 -6.09 -4.47 -11.72
CA ILE A 87 -5.93 -3.88 -13.04
C ILE A 87 -6.29 -4.93 -14.09
N ASN A 88 -7.27 -4.62 -14.94
CA ASN A 88 -7.74 -5.55 -15.96
C ASN A 88 -6.84 -5.58 -17.21
N GLU A 89 -7.11 -6.55 -18.06
CA GLU A 89 -6.48 -6.73 -19.37
C GLU A 89 -6.99 -5.71 -20.41
N GLN A 90 -8.19 -5.18 -20.22
CA GLN A 90 -8.85 -4.28 -21.16
C GLN A 90 -8.33 -2.86 -20.99
N LYS A 91 -7.34 -2.48 -21.80
CA LYS A 91 -6.71 -1.14 -21.76
C LYS A 91 -6.07 -0.79 -20.41
N LYS A 92 -5.68 -1.81 -19.61
CA LYS A 92 -4.95 -1.63 -18.35
C LYS A 92 -5.70 -0.73 -17.36
N GLN A 93 -7.02 -0.91 -17.25
CA GLN A 93 -7.87 -0.08 -16.41
C GLN A 93 -7.76 -0.49 -14.95
N TYR A 94 -7.69 0.51 -14.08
CA TYR A 94 -7.80 0.31 -12.65
C TYR A 94 -9.27 0.11 -12.27
N MET A 95 -9.60 -1.11 -11.84
CA MET A 95 -10.98 -1.53 -11.58
C MET A 95 -11.40 -1.38 -10.12
N GLY A 96 -10.49 -0.95 -9.24
CA GLY A 96 -10.72 -0.89 -7.80
C GLY A 96 -10.05 -2.04 -7.07
N GLY A 97 -10.67 -2.51 -5.99
CA GLY A 97 -10.20 -3.67 -5.24
C GLY A 97 -10.64 -3.63 -3.78
N ALA A 98 -9.84 -4.22 -2.88
CA ALA A 98 -10.21 -4.42 -1.48
C ALA A 98 -9.20 -3.80 -0.51
N ILE A 99 -9.64 -3.48 0.69
CA ILE A 99 -8.79 -3.02 1.80
C ILE A 99 -9.09 -3.90 3.01
N ALA A 100 -8.05 -4.46 3.60
CA ALA A 100 -8.12 -5.24 4.83
C ALA A 100 -7.23 -4.61 5.91
N PRO A 101 -7.47 -4.87 7.21
CA PRO A 101 -6.56 -4.46 8.27
C PRO A 101 -5.14 -4.97 7.99
N GLY A 102 -4.14 -4.10 8.15
CA GLY A 102 -2.74 -4.48 8.01
C GLY A 102 -2.34 -5.48 9.09
N ILE A 103 -1.18 -6.11 8.91
CA ILE A 103 -0.71 -7.17 9.81
C ILE A 103 -0.57 -6.63 11.24
N THR A 104 0.07 -5.46 11.40
CA THR A 104 0.26 -4.81 12.70
C THR A 104 -1.07 -4.49 13.38
N ILE A 105 -2.01 -3.87 12.66
CA ILE A 105 -3.36 -3.58 13.18
C ILE A 105 -4.06 -4.87 13.62
N SER A 106 -3.97 -5.93 12.81
CA SER A 106 -4.58 -7.22 13.12
C SER A 106 -4.00 -7.84 14.39
N THR A 107 -2.67 -7.83 14.55
CA THR A 107 -2.00 -8.35 15.75
C THR A 107 -2.31 -7.52 16.99
N GLU A 108 -2.35 -6.19 16.88
CA GLU A 108 -2.69 -5.31 18.00
C GLU A 108 -4.17 -5.44 18.40
N ALA A 109 -5.07 -5.64 17.43
CA ALA A 109 -6.48 -5.90 17.69
C ALA A 109 -6.69 -7.22 18.45
N LEU A 110 -5.97 -8.29 18.07
CA LEU A 110 -6.00 -9.56 18.79
C LEU A 110 -5.48 -9.41 20.23
N TYR A 111 -4.36 -8.71 20.40
CA TYR A 111 -3.79 -8.44 21.73
C TYR A 111 -4.76 -7.63 22.61
N THR A 112 -5.35 -6.56 22.06
CA THR A 112 -6.21 -5.65 22.82
C THR A 112 -7.56 -6.28 23.18
N ARG A 113 -8.12 -7.13 22.31
CA ARG A 113 -9.48 -7.67 22.48
C ARG A 113 -9.55 -9.09 23.05
N ALA A 114 -8.45 -9.84 23.08
CA ALA A 114 -8.45 -11.19 23.64
C ALA A 114 -7.78 -11.23 25.02
N ALA A 115 -8.55 -11.59 26.04
CA ALA A 115 -8.15 -11.53 27.46
C ALA A 115 -6.89 -12.35 27.85
N LYS A 116 -6.40 -13.25 26.99
CA LYS A 116 -5.26 -14.13 27.29
C LYS A 116 -4.23 -14.22 26.16
N LEU A 117 -4.35 -13.44 25.08
CA LEU A 117 -3.35 -13.48 24.03
C LEU A 117 -2.16 -12.59 24.40
N PRO A 118 -0.93 -13.13 24.45
CA PRO A 118 0.26 -12.29 24.61
C PRO A 118 0.44 -11.44 23.36
N ARG A 119 1.24 -10.38 23.46
CA ARG A 119 1.63 -9.60 22.28
C ARG A 119 2.43 -10.51 21.35
N ILE A 120 1.99 -10.62 20.09
CA ILE A 120 2.57 -11.54 19.11
C ILE A 120 3.60 -10.78 18.28
N GLU A 121 4.84 -11.25 18.28
CA GLU A 121 5.83 -10.80 17.31
C GLU A 121 5.59 -11.45 15.95
N ILE A 122 5.73 -10.65 14.90
CA ILE A 122 5.59 -11.09 13.52
C ILE A 122 6.91 -11.74 13.11
N VAL A 123 6.97 -13.07 13.20
CA VAL A 123 8.11 -13.87 12.76
C VAL A 123 7.63 -15.11 12.02
N ARG A 124 8.43 -15.59 11.06
CA ARG A 124 8.12 -16.84 10.35
C ARG A 124 8.14 -18.01 11.35
N PRO A 125 7.05 -18.77 11.51
CA PRO A 125 7.04 -19.95 12.37
C PRO A 125 7.67 -21.14 11.65
N ASP A 126 8.25 -22.06 12.42
CA ASP A 126 8.77 -23.33 11.91
C ASP A 126 7.64 -24.28 11.47
N HIS A 127 6.46 -24.16 12.10
CA HIS A 127 5.29 -25.00 11.85
C HIS A 127 3.99 -24.17 11.85
N ILE A 128 3.06 -24.52 10.95
CA ILE A 128 1.75 -23.85 10.83
C ILE A 128 0.88 -24.12 12.07
N VAL A 129 0.93 -25.33 12.62
CA VAL A 129 0.19 -25.70 13.84
C VAL A 129 1.10 -25.52 15.06
N GLY A 130 0.95 -24.38 15.73
CA GLY A 130 1.62 -24.10 17.00
C GLY A 130 1.02 -24.92 18.15
N LYS A 131 1.83 -25.74 18.83
CA LYS A 131 1.38 -26.58 19.95
C LYS A 131 1.39 -25.87 21.31
N LYS A 132 1.88 -24.63 21.39
CA LYS A 132 1.92 -23.80 22.61
C LYS A 132 1.39 -22.40 22.29
N THR A 133 0.71 -21.75 23.23
CA THR A 133 0.12 -20.40 23.06
C THR A 133 1.12 -19.31 22.62
N PRO A 134 2.39 -19.28 23.10
CA PRO A 134 3.40 -18.35 22.60
C PRO A 134 3.90 -18.68 21.19
N SER A 135 3.59 -19.87 20.68
CA SER A 135 4.02 -20.35 19.36
C SER A 135 2.94 -20.23 18.28
N VAL A 136 1.75 -19.70 18.60
CA VAL A 136 0.79 -19.22 17.59
C VAL A 136 1.30 -17.87 17.10
N ARG A 137 2.30 -17.92 16.23
CA ARG A 137 2.95 -16.74 15.63
C ARG A 137 2.19 -16.38 14.37
N CYS A 138 1.92 -15.09 14.18
CA CYS A 138 1.29 -14.62 12.95
C CYS A 138 2.33 -14.72 11.82
N ASN A 139 1.97 -15.43 10.74
CA ASN A 139 2.86 -15.68 9.62
C ASN A 139 2.39 -14.88 8.38
N PRO A 140 2.94 -13.69 8.13
CA PRO A 140 2.71 -12.98 6.87
C PRO A 140 3.23 -13.75 5.66
N ALA A 141 4.32 -14.52 5.84
CA ALA A 141 4.91 -15.30 4.77
C ALA A 141 4.02 -16.45 4.32
N SER A 142 3.18 -17.05 5.18
CA SER A 142 2.19 -18.05 4.70
C SER A 142 1.08 -17.44 3.84
N PHE A 143 0.74 -16.17 4.04
CA PHE A 143 -0.22 -15.49 3.18
C PHE A 143 0.41 -15.23 1.79
N MET A 144 1.68 -14.83 1.76
CA MET A 144 2.45 -14.70 0.52
C MET A 144 2.75 -16.04 -0.16
N ASP A 145 3.09 -17.09 0.60
CA ASP A 145 3.31 -18.45 0.07
C ASP A 145 2.00 -19.04 -0.50
N MET A 146 0.85 -18.69 0.07
CA MET A 146 -0.48 -19.08 -0.43
C MET A 146 -0.82 -18.34 -1.74
N LEU A 147 -0.45 -17.06 -1.87
CA LEU A 147 -0.60 -16.29 -3.12
C LEU A 147 0.42 -16.70 -4.19
N ALA A 148 1.63 -17.07 -3.80
CA ALA A 148 2.66 -17.55 -4.73
C ALA A 148 2.35 -18.95 -5.28
N LYS A 149 1.66 -19.79 -4.50
CA LYS A 149 1.17 -21.11 -4.94
C LYS A 149 -0.05 -21.09 -5.84
N SER A 150 -0.72 -19.94 -6.03
CA SER A 150 -1.78 -19.81 -7.03
C SER A 150 -1.27 -19.47 -8.43
N ARG A 151 0.05 -19.60 -8.66
CA ARG A 151 0.72 -19.47 -9.97
C ARG A 151 1.11 -20.82 -10.59
N GLU A 152 0.60 -21.93 -10.06
CA GLU A 152 0.68 -23.26 -10.69
C GLU A 152 -0.67 -23.64 -11.32
#